data_AF-E3RPI1-F1
#
_entry.id   AF-E3RPI1-F1
#
_cell.length_a   1.000
_cell.length_b   1.000
_cell.length_c   1.000
_cell.angle_alpha   90.00
_cell.angle_beta   90.00
_cell.angle_gamma   90.00
#
_symmetry.space_group_name_H-M   'P 1'
#
loop_
_entity.id
_entity.type
_entity.pdbx_description
1 polymer ?
#
loop_
_entity_poly.entity_id
_entity_poly.type
_entity_poly.pdbx_seq_one_letter_code
_entity_poly.pdbx_strand_id
1 'polypeptide(L)'
;MSTPSAEELMKRKTLGIGPETVTNQQSTDFPFHWPGENHEWNLDYFRDNFNVVFHRNDPTDAQFSLTGIDTSVANAFRRILLSEIPTLAIEDVYIYQNTSIIQDEVLAHRLGLIPLCGDRASLRAMKWYAKPTDEDEGSGNPTSCNTVALELKAMCTWQPGGLARAVAGETDPDKLYVGHNVYAKDIRFEPNGDQAQNFSQAEGKHIRSTNPDILICKMRPGQEINLRMHAIKGISQDHAKFSPVATASYRLMPTIDITKPIVGADAKKFSRCFPSGVIRLDTVTSADIEKHPELEGKEGEPKAVVENPMNDTVSRECLRHPEFKDKVKLGRIRDHFIFRVESTGQWESDELFLESVKLLKIKCQRIKRGLDEMMK
;
A
#
# COMPACT_ATOMS: atom_id res chain seq x y z
N MET A 1 -35.11 26.58 -11.27
CA MET A 1 -34.27 26.64 -10.05
C MET A 1 -32.83 26.75 -10.52
N SER A 2 -32.05 27.68 -9.99
CA SER A 2 -30.71 27.97 -10.49
C SER A 2 -29.80 26.77 -10.23
N THR A 3 -29.20 26.22 -11.28
CA THR A 3 -28.05 25.35 -11.16
C THR A 3 -26.98 26.06 -10.31
N PRO A 4 -26.43 25.41 -9.27
CA PRO A 4 -25.38 26.02 -8.45
C PRO A 4 -24.19 26.38 -9.34
N SER A 5 -23.50 27.47 -9.01
CA SER A 5 -22.29 27.85 -9.74
C SER A 5 -21.19 26.79 -9.54
N ALA A 6 -20.26 26.69 -10.49
CA ALA A 6 -19.13 25.78 -10.38
C ALA A 6 -18.27 26.06 -9.12
N GLU A 7 -18.14 27.33 -8.73
CA GLU A 7 -17.43 27.74 -7.52
C GLU A 7 -18.13 27.25 -6.25
N GLU A 8 -19.46 27.31 -6.21
CA GLU A 8 -20.22 26.83 -5.06
C GLU A 8 -20.12 25.30 -4.92
N LEU A 9 -20.22 24.58 -6.02
CA LEU A 9 -20.00 23.13 -6.05
C LEU A 9 -18.58 22.76 -5.58
N MET A 10 -17.55 23.46 -6.06
CA MET A 10 -16.17 23.24 -5.63
C MET A 10 -15.98 23.55 -4.14
N LYS A 11 -16.62 24.60 -3.62
CA LYS A 11 -16.60 24.93 -2.20
C LYS A 11 -17.25 23.83 -1.35
N ARG A 12 -18.37 23.25 -1.81
CA ARG A 12 -19.05 22.12 -1.14
C ARG A 12 -18.19 20.86 -1.14
N LYS A 13 -17.43 20.63 -2.22
CA LYS A 13 -16.50 19.48 -2.36
C LYS A 13 -15.17 19.69 -1.64
N THR A 14 -14.79 20.93 -1.31
CA THR A 14 -13.52 21.22 -0.64
C THR A 14 -13.66 21.12 0.88
N LEU A 15 -12.92 20.18 1.46
CA LEU A 15 -12.67 20.10 2.89
C LEU A 15 -11.71 21.22 3.29
N GLY A 16 -12.08 22.02 4.30
CA GLY A 16 -11.30 23.18 4.74
C GLY A 16 -10.26 22.80 5.79
N ILE A 17 -9.04 23.30 5.64
CA ILE A 17 -7.95 23.07 6.59
C ILE A 17 -7.61 24.40 7.27
N GLY A 18 -8.04 24.53 8.53
CA GLY A 18 -7.68 25.65 9.39
C GLY A 18 -6.41 25.38 10.20
N PRO A 19 -5.98 26.38 11.01
CA PRO A 19 -4.80 26.25 11.88
C PRO A 19 -4.99 25.11 12.90
N GLU A 20 -6.14 25.10 13.57
CA GLU A 20 -6.45 24.17 14.66
C GLU A 20 -7.51 23.12 14.27
N THR A 21 -8.39 23.44 13.32
CA THR A 21 -9.56 22.63 12.99
C THR A 21 -9.65 22.27 11.51
N VAL A 22 -10.28 21.13 11.22
CA VAL A 22 -10.66 20.74 9.86
C VAL A 22 -12.18 20.87 9.72
N THR A 23 -12.65 21.52 8.65
CA THR A 23 -14.07 21.81 8.42
C THR A 23 -14.58 21.11 7.16
N ASN A 24 -15.91 20.98 7.01
CA ASN A 24 -16.56 20.36 5.85
C ASN A 24 -16.11 18.91 5.60
N GLN A 25 -16.17 18.07 6.64
CA GLN A 25 -15.67 16.69 6.61
C GLN A 25 -16.68 15.69 6.03
N GLN A 26 -17.98 15.96 6.19
CA GLN A 26 -19.06 15.02 5.90
C GLN A 26 -19.46 15.07 4.43
N SER A 27 -19.97 13.95 3.92
CA SER A 27 -20.62 13.89 2.61
C SER A 27 -22.01 14.51 2.63
N THR A 28 -22.27 15.39 1.66
CA THR A 28 -23.45 16.26 1.56
C THR A 28 -24.15 16.10 0.21
N ASP A 29 -23.66 15.17 -0.61
CA ASP A 29 -24.06 14.82 -1.96
C ASP A 29 -25.11 13.70 -1.94
N PHE A 30 -26.08 13.83 -1.02
CA PHE A 30 -27.19 12.90 -0.86
C PHE A 30 -28.53 13.58 -1.17
N PRO A 31 -29.57 12.81 -1.59
CA PRO A 31 -30.90 13.35 -1.81
C PRO A 31 -31.41 14.12 -0.59
N PHE A 32 -32.16 15.18 -0.83
CA PHE A 32 -32.76 16.06 0.19
C PHE A 32 -31.79 16.91 1.02
N HIS A 33 -30.47 16.89 0.74
CA HIS A 33 -29.52 17.74 1.46
C HIS A 33 -29.54 19.20 0.96
N TRP A 34 -29.62 19.39 -0.36
CA TRP A 34 -29.63 20.71 -0.99
C TRP A 34 -31.00 21.01 -1.60
N PRO A 35 -31.66 22.12 -1.23
CA PRO A 35 -32.95 22.49 -1.80
C PRO A 35 -32.87 22.74 -3.31
N GLY A 36 -33.73 22.09 -4.08
CA GLY A 36 -33.82 22.29 -5.54
C GLY A 36 -32.78 21.55 -6.38
N GLU A 37 -31.98 20.67 -5.77
CA GLU A 37 -31.02 19.80 -6.44
C GLU A 37 -31.46 18.32 -6.33
N ASN A 38 -31.18 17.52 -7.36
CA ASN A 38 -31.37 16.08 -7.32
C ASN A 38 -30.00 15.38 -7.21
N HIS A 39 -29.80 14.65 -6.12
CA HIS A 39 -28.62 13.82 -5.86
C HIS A 39 -28.97 12.33 -5.74
N GLU A 40 -30.09 11.90 -6.35
CA GLU A 40 -30.42 10.49 -6.47
C GLU A 40 -29.35 9.73 -7.25
N TRP A 41 -29.21 8.44 -6.92
CA TRP A 41 -28.24 7.59 -7.58
C TRP A 41 -28.54 7.47 -9.08
N ASN A 42 -27.56 7.87 -9.90
CA ASN A 42 -27.62 7.77 -11.35
C ASN A 42 -26.31 7.15 -11.87
N LEU A 43 -26.44 5.99 -12.52
CA LEU A 43 -25.28 5.23 -13.03
C LEU A 43 -24.58 5.94 -14.18
N ASP A 44 -25.32 6.60 -15.07
CA ASP A 44 -24.73 7.30 -16.22
C ASP A 44 -23.99 8.56 -15.76
N TYR A 45 -24.57 9.31 -14.81
CA TYR A 45 -23.85 10.40 -14.15
C TYR A 45 -22.56 9.92 -13.48
N PHE A 46 -22.58 8.79 -12.77
CA PHE A 46 -21.36 8.23 -12.18
C PHE A 46 -20.34 7.84 -13.26
N ARG A 47 -20.77 7.19 -14.35
CA ARG A 47 -19.89 6.76 -15.45
C ARG A 47 -19.21 7.93 -16.14
N ASP A 48 -19.92 9.04 -16.33
CA ASP A 48 -19.39 10.21 -17.03
C ASP A 48 -18.40 11.02 -16.17
N ASN A 49 -18.54 10.98 -14.84
CA ASN A 49 -17.68 11.73 -13.91
C ASN A 49 -16.54 10.91 -13.31
N PHE A 50 -16.68 9.58 -13.24
CA PHE A 50 -15.66 8.72 -12.65
C PHE A 50 -14.44 8.63 -13.57
N ASN A 51 -13.26 8.95 -13.04
CA ASN A 51 -12.02 8.93 -13.79
C ASN A 51 -10.88 8.33 -12.97
N VAL A 52 -9.96 7.64 -13.67
CA VAL A 52 -8.77 7.03 -13.10
C VAL A 52 -7.53 7.51 -13.85
N VAL A 53 -6.57 8.08 -13.14
CA VAL A 53 -5.32 8.59 -13.74
C VAL A 53 -4.13 8.00 -13.00
N PHE A 54 -3.30 7.22 -13.69
CA PHE A 54 -2.05 6.70 -13.13
C PHE A 54 -0.95 7.76 -13.20
N HIS A 55 -0.28 7.99 -12.07
CA HIS A 55 0.91 8.85 -11.98
C HIS A 55 2.19 8.02 -12.02
N ARG A 56 2.14 6.83 -11.41
CA ARG A 56 3.22 5.84 -11.36
C ARG A 56 2.60 4.45 -11.37
N ASN A 57 3.17 3.53 -12.14
CA ASN A 57 2.73 2.14 -12.18
C ASN A 57 3.94 1.21 -12.31
N ASP A 58 4.66 1.04 -11.19
CA ASP A 58 5.73 0.06 -11.09
C ASP A 58 5.18 -1.26 -10.54
N PRO A 59 5.83 -2.42 -10.74
CA PRO A 59 5.32 -3.72 -10.29
C PRO A 59 4.99 -3.79 -8.79
N THR A 60 5.75 -3.08 -7.95
CA THR A 60 5.59 -3.08 -6.49
C THR A 60 5.10 -1.75 -5.92
N ASP A 61 4.91 -0.70 -6.73
CA ASP A 61 4.48 0.62 -6.28
C ASP A 61 3.61 1.27 -7.36
N ALA A 62 2.30 1.28 -7.13
CA ALA A 62 1.33 1.98 -7.99
C ALA A 62 0.78 3.21 -7.27
N GLN A 63 0.76 4.34 -7.98
CA GLN A 63 0.17 5.59 -7.53
C GLN A 63 -0.79 6.14 -8.59
N PHE A 64 -2.05 6.33 -8.22
CA PHE A 64 -3.10 6.76 -9.14
C PHE A 64 -4.16 7.62 -8.45
N SER A 65 -4.79 8.51 -9.21
CA SER A 65 -5.96 9.28 -8.80
C SER A 65 -7.24 8.53 -9.13
N LEU A 66 -8.18 8.46 -8.18
CA LEU A 66 -9.58 8.15 -8.40
C LEU A 66 -10.40 9.42 -8.17
N THR A 67 -11.11 9.87 -9.20
CA THR A 67 -11.97 11.06 -9.15
C THR A 67 -13.43 10.66 -9.34
N GLY A 68 -14.35 11.29 -8.61
CA GLY A 68 -15.79 11.06 -8.75
C GLY A 68 -16.32 9.87 -7.96
N ILE A 69 -15.62 9.44 -6.91
CA ILE A 69 -16.03 8.35 -6.01
C ILE A 69 -16.22 8.88 -4.59
N ASP A 70 -17.12 8.25 -3.81
CA ASP A 70 -17.28 8.59 -2.38
C ASP A 70 -16.22 7.91 -1.50
N THR A 71 -15.98 8.51 -0.33
CA THR A 71 -15.04 8.03 0.69
C THR A 71 -15.37 6.61 1.17
N SER A 72 -16.65 6.23 1.25
CA SER A 72 -17.07 4.90 1.69
C SER A 72 -16.52 3.79 0.79
N VAL A 73 -16.65 3.94 -0.53
CA VAL A 73 -16.20 2.96 -1.52
C VAL A 73 -14.67 2.97 -1.63
N ALA A 74 -14.05 4.15 -1.67
CA ALA A 74 -12.58 4.27 -1.65
C ALA A 74 -11.98 3.59 -0.40
N ASN A 75 -12.58 3.79 0.78
CA ASN A 75 -12.14 3.13 2.00
C ASN A 75 -12.43 1.63 2.00
N ALA A 76 -13.49 1.16 1.35
CA ALA A 76 -13.75 -0.27 1.17
C ALA A 76 -12.62 -0.93 0.37
N PHE A 77 -12.20 -0.35 -0.76
CA PHE A 77 -11.06 -0.86 -1.53
C PHE A 77 -9.78 -0.93 -0.70
N ARG A 78 -9.47 0.15 0.05
CA ARG A 78 -8.31 0.18 0.96
C ARG A 78 -8.37 -0.93 2.02
N ARG A 79 -9.54 -1.17 2.63
CA ARG A 79 -9.72 -2.22 3.64
C ARG A 79 -9.57 -3.62 3.05
N ILE A 80 -10.14 -3.85 1.87
CA ILE A 80 -10.02 -5.14 1.17
C ILE A 80 -8.56 -5.43 0.83
N LEU A 81 -7.83 -4.45 0.28
CA LEU A 81 -6.39 -4.56 0.00
C LEU A 81 -5.59 -5.00 1.22
N LEU A 82 -5.89 -4.43 2.39
CA LEU A 82 -5.15 -4.69 3.62
C LEU A 82 -5.50 -6.03 4.28
N SER A 83 -6.75 -6.50 4.15
CA SER A 83 -7.28 -7.56 5.04
C SER A 83 -7.86 -8.78 4.32
N GLU A 84 -8.35 -8.67 3.10
CA GLU A 84 -9.21 -9.72 2.53
C GLU A 84 -8.66 -10.39 1.26
N ILE A 85 -7.67 -9.77 0.60
CA ILE A 85 -7.04 -10.40 -0.55
C ILE A 85 -6.20 -11.59 -0.07
N PRO A 86 -6.42 -12.79 -0.61
CA PRO A 86 -5.72 -13.98 -0.16
C PRO A 86 -4.30 -14.06 -0.68
N THR A 87 -3.38 -14.53 0.15
CA THR A 87 -1.98 -14.76 -0.20
C THR A 87 -1.49 -16.10 0.36
N LEU A 88 -0.36 -16.57 -0.18
CA LEU A 88 0.38 -17.72 0.34
C LEU A 88 1.40 -17.25 1.38
N ALA A 89 1.38 -17.84 2.59
CA ALA A 89 2.40 -17.63 3.61
C ALA A 89 2.65 -18.90 4.43
N ILE A 90 3.80 -18.97 5.11
CA ILE A 90 4.17 -20.10 5.98
C ILE A 90 3.30 -20.09 7.24
N GLU A 91 2.70 -21.24 7.54
CA GLU A 91 1.82 -21.43 8.70
C GLU A 91 2.44 -22.39 9.70
N ASP A 92 2.70 -23.63 9.29
CA ASP A 92 3.24 -24.66 10.18
C ASP A 92 4.74 -24.82 9.93
N VAL A 93 5.51 -24.90 11.02
CA VAL A 93 6.97 -25.11 10.99
C VAL A 93 7.30 -26.34 11.82
N TYR A 94 7.80 -27.38 11.14
CA TYR A 94 8.21 -28.64 11.72
C TYR A 94 9.72 -28.62 11.91
N ILE A 95 10.16 -28.40 13.14
CA ILE A 95 11.58 -28.31 13.49
C ILE A 95 12.09 -29.70 13.86
N TYR A 96 13.04 -30.22 13.10
CA TYR A 96 13.71 -31.49 13.42
C TYR A 96 14.91 -31.25 14.32
N GLN A 97 15.64 -30.15 14.06
CA GLN A 97 16.84 -29.79 14.78
C GLN A 97 17.06 -28.27 14.67
N ASN A 98 17.21 -27.61 15.81
CA ASN A 98 17.65 -26.22 15.89
C ASN A 98 18.66 -26.09 17.02
N THR A 99 19.94 -25.97 16.68
CA THR A 99 21.02 -25.68 17.66
C THR A 99 21.53 -24.24 17.54
N SER A 100 20.80 -23.40 16.80
CA SER A 100 21.09 -21.98 16.71
C SER A 100 20.72 -21.25 18.01
N ILE A 101 21.09 -19.98 18.10
CA ILE A 101 20.80 -19.15 19.28
C ILE A 101 19.33 -18.69 19.31
N ILE A 102 18.67 -18.63 18.15
CA ILE A 102 17.29 -18.18 18.04
C ILE A 102 16.37 -19.31 18.51
N GLN A 103 15.47 -18.98 19.45
CA GLN A 103 14.47 -19.91 19.95
C GLN A 103 13.49 -20.33 18.84
N ASP A 104 12.97 -21.54 18.94
CA ASP A 104 12.13 -22.18 17.94
C ASP A 104 10.90 -21.34 17.58
N GLU A 105 10.21 -20.79 18.58
CA GLU A 105 9.01 -19.96 18.38
C GLU A 105 9.32 -18.64 17.66
N VAL A 106 10.47 -18.03 17.96
CA VAL A 106 10.92 -16.79 17.32
C VAL A 106 11.34 -17.07 15.88
N LEU A 107 12.04 -18.19 15.65
CA LEU A 107 12.44 -18.62 14.32
C LEU A 107 11.21 -18.90 13.44
N ALA A 108 10.25 -19.67 13.95
CA ALA A 108 8.99 -19.97 13.26
C ALA A 108 8.20 -18.69 12.93
N HIS A 109 8.10 -17.76 13.88
CA HIS A 109 7.44 -16.48 13.66
C HIS A 109 8.12 -15.66 12.54
N ARG A 110 9.46 -15.62 12.52
CA ARG A 110 10.22 -14.93 11.45
C ARG A 110 9.98 -15.58 10.09
N LEU A 111 9.99 -16.91 10.01
CA LEU A 111 9.73 -17.65 8.78
C LEU A 111 8.32 -17.37 8.24
N GLY A 112 7.32 -17.30 9.13
CA GLY A 112 5.94 -16.95 8.79
C GLY A 112 5.78 -15.60 8.10
N LEU A 113 6.65 -14.63 8.39
CA LEU A 113 6.60 -13.26 7.86
C LEU A 113 7.35 -13.08 6.53
N ILE A 114 8.00 -14.13 5.99
CA ILE A 114 8.71 -14.04 4.72
C ILE A 114 7.69 -14.08 3.57
N PRO A 115 7.60 -13.03 2.74
CA PRO A 115 6.69 -13.04 1.60
C PRO A 115 7.18 -14.04 0.55
N LEU A 116 6.27 -14.90 0.09
CA LEU A 116 6.54 -15.88 -0.94
C LEU A 116 5.98 -15.43 -2.29
N CYS A 117 6.62 -15.82 -3.39
CA CYS A 117 6.11 -15.66 -4.75
C CYS A 117 6.29 -16.95 -5.56
N GLY A 118 5.54 -17.07 -6.66
CA GLY A 118 5.57 -18.22 -7.55
C GLY A 118 4.62 -18.03 -8.74
N ASP A 119 4.28 -19.11 -9.44
CA ASP A 119 3.37 -19.05 -10.58
C ASP A 119 1.99 -18.48 -10.20
N ARG A 120 1.58 -17.38 -10.87
CA ARG A 120 0.35 -16.64 -10.56
C ARG A 120 -0.91 -17.48 -10.78
N ALA A 121 -0.96 -18.26 -11.85
CA ALA A 121 -2.15 -19.07 -12.17
C ALA A 121 -2.34 -20.18 -11.14
N SER A 122 -1.24 -20.84 -10.78
CA SER A 122 -1.22 -21.92 -9.78
C SER A 122 -1.56 -21.41 -8.37
N LEU A 123 -1.03 -20.25 -7.96
CA LEU A 123 -1.41 -19.61 -6.68
C LEU A 123 -2.90 -19.26 -6.60
N ARG A 124 -3.49 -18.79 -7.70
CA ARG A 124 -4.93 -18.53 -7.79
C ARG A 124 -5.75 -19.81 -7.66
N ALA A 125 -5.34 -20.87 -8.35
CA ALA A 125 -6.02 -22.17 -8.38
C ALA A 125 -5.91 -22.96 -7.07
N MET A 126 -4.95 -22.62 -6.21
CA MET A 126 -4.75 -23.26 -4.91
C MET A 126 -6.01 -23.15 -4.03
N LYS A 127 -6.41 -24.30 -3.49
CA LYS A 127 -7.59 -24.44 -2.62
C LYS A 127 -7.28 -23.96 -1.20
N TRP A 128 -8.33 -23.56 -0.49
CA TRP A 128 -8.24 -23.23 0.93
C TRP A 128 -7.91 -24.47 1.75
N TYR A 129 -6.94 -24.35 2.66
CA TYR A 129 -6.67 -25.36 3.67
C TYR A 129 -7.48 -25.04 4.91
N ALA A 130 -8.24 -26.03 5.39
CA ALA A 130 -8.96 -25.95 6.65
C ALA A 130 -8.24 -26.84 7.66
N LYS A 131 -7.75 -26.26 8.76
CA LYS A 131 -7.07 -27.00 9.82
C LYS A 131 -8.03 -28.02 10.44
N PRO A 132 -7.57 -29.25 10.73
CA PRO A 132 -8.37 -30.22 11.44
C PRO A 132 -8.71 -29.77 12.85
N THR A 133 -10.00 -29.84 13.16
CA THR A 133 -10.58 -29.65 14.49
C THR A 133 -11.25 -30.96 14.91
N ASP A 134 -11.21 -31.26 16.21
CA ASP A 134 -11.79 -32.50 16.78
C ASP A 134 -13.30 -32.63 16.53
N GLU A 135 -13.97 -31.53 16.15
CA GLU A 135 -15.41 -31.44 15.93
C GLU A 135 -15.83 -31.60 14.43
N ASP A 136 -14.88 -31.57 13.49
CA ASP A 136 -15.18 -31.49 12.05
C ASP A 136 -14.39 -32.55 11.25
N GLU A 137 -14.98 -33.74 11.09
CA GLU A 137 -14.44 -34.88 10.32
C GLU A 137 -14.18 -34.56 8.83
N GLY A 138 -14.69 -33.41 8.32
CA GLY A 138 -14.47 -32.92 6.95
C GLY A 138 -13.22 -32.06 6.76
N SER A 139 -12.43 -31.87 7.82
CA SER A 139 -11.19 -31.10 7.77
C SER A 139 -10.11 -31.79 6.93
N GLY A 140 -9.51 -31.03 6.03
CA GLY A 140 -8.65 -31.58 4.98
C GLY A 140 -7.27 -31.97 5.50
N ASN A 141 -6.77 -33.13 5.08
CA ASN A 141 -5.34 -33.42 5.15
C ASN A 141 -4.56 -32.44 4.24
N PRO A 142 -3.28 -32.14 4.56
CA PRO A 142 -2.40 -31.46 3.63
C PRO A 142 -2.31 -32.25 2.32
N THR A 143 -2.59 -31.60 1.20
CA THR A 143 -2.52 -32.17 -0.16
C THR A 143 -1.78 -31.23 -1.09
N SER A 144 -1.38 -31.75 -2.26
CA SER A 144 -0.72 -30.98 -3.32
C SER A 144 -1.55 -29.79 -3.84
N CYS A 145 -2.86 -29.73 -3.57
CA CYS A 145 -3.73 -28.66 -4.07
C CYS A 145 -4.02 -27.55 -3.05
N ASN A 146 -3.74 -27.78 -1.76
CA ASN A 146 -4.06 -26.84 -0.67
C ASN A 146 -2.86 -26.44 0.19
N THR A 147 -1.71 -27.14 0.07
CA THR A 147 -0.52 -26.89 0.89
C THR A 147 0.74 -26.95 0.05
N VAL A 148 1.69 -26.04 0.30
CA VAL A 148 3.04 -26.01 -0.30
C VAL A 148 4.06 -26.40 0.75
N ALA A 149 4.91 -27.38 0.46
CA ALA A 149 5.99 -27.79 1.35
C ALA A 149 7.29 -27.05 1.01
N LEU A 150 7.97 -26.55 2.04
CA LEU A 150 9.26 -25.87 1.95
C LEU A 150 10.24 -26.50 2.95
N GLU A 151 11.53 -26.46 2.65
CA GLU A 151 12.60 -27.00 3.48
C GLU A 151 13.68 -25.94 3.72
N LEU A 152 14.20 -25.88 4.95
CA LEU A 152 15.39 -25.11 5.29
C LEU A 152 16.39 -26.00 6.02
N LYS A 153 17.52 -26.24 5.36
CA LYS A 153 18.66 -26.98 5.90
C LYS A 153 19.91 -26.12 5.80
N ALA A 154 20.44 -25.70 6.95
CA ALA A 154 21.63 -24.88 7.03
C ALA A 154 22.53 -25.38 8.16
N MET A 155 23.84 -25.37 7.92
CA MET A 155 24.86 -25.72 8.90
C MET A 155 26.00 -24.71 8.81
N CYS A 156 26.48 -24.22 9.94
CA CYS A 156 27.63 -23.34 9.98
C CYS A 156 28.91 -24.12 10.26
N THR A 157 29.93 -23.88 9.44
CA THR A 157 31.25 -24.52 9.56
C THR A 157 32.37 -23.49 9.44
N TRP A 158 33.55 -23.85 9.93
CA TRP A 158 34.76 -23.05 9.70
C TRP A 158 35.14 -23.08 8.22
N GLN A 159 35.54 -21.92 7.68
CA GLN A 159 36.22 -21.90 6.39
C GLN A 159 37.57 -22.62 6.48
N PRO A 160 38.12 -23.09 5.33
CA PRO A 160 39.50 -23.55 5.27
C PRO A 160 40.47 -22.50 5.84
N GLY A 161 41.21 -22.84 6.89
CA GLY A 161 42.09 -21.91 7.61
C GLY A 161 41.37 -20.79 8.39
N GLY A 162 40.04 -20.83 8.52
CA GLY A 162 39.24 -19.84 9.26
C GLY A 162 39.60 -19.80 10.75
N LEU A 163 39.83 -20.97 11.36
CA LEU A 163 40.26 -21.05 12.76
C LEU A 163 41.63 -20.39 12.97
N ALA A 164 42.60 -20.63 12.07
CA ALA A 164 43.91 -20.00 12.14
C ALA A 164 43.82 -18.47 11.96
N ARG A 165 42.94 -18.00 11.07
CA ARG A 165 42.67 -16.58 10.87
C ARG A 165 42.03 -15.92 12.10
N ALA A 166 41.09 -16.60 12.76
CA ALA A 166 40.50 -16.12 14.01
C ALA A 166 41.56 -15.98 15.12
N VAL A 167 42.47 -16.97 15.25
CA VAL A 167 43.59 -16.91 16.20
C VAL A 167 44.56 -15.76 15.86
N ALA A 168 44.74 -15.46 14.57
CA ALA A 168 45.53 -14.33 14.10
C ALA A 168 44.84 -12.95 14.29
N GLY A 169 43.63 -12.91 14.86
CA GLY A 169 42.91 -11.68 15.16
C GLY A 169 41.95 -11.19 14.07
N GLU A 170 41.68 -11.99 13.03
CA GLU A 170 40.64 -11.64 12.04
C GLU A 170 39.25 -11.68 12.70
N THR A 171 38.46 -10.63 12.49
CA THR A 171 37.13 -10.46 13.11
C THR A 171 35.97 -10.60 12.12
N ASP A 172 36.25 -10.56 10.81
CA ASP A 172 35.24 -10.60 9.77
C ASP A 172 34.58 -12.00 9.64
N PRO A 173 33.28 -12.16 9.99
CA PRO A 173 32.59 -13.45 9.90
C PRO A 173 32.58 -14.06 8.50
N ASP A 174 32.56 -13.24 7.45
CA ASP A 174 32.55 -13.68 6.05
C ASP A 174 33.88 -14.32 5.63
N LYS A 175 34.97 -14.05 6.36
CA LYS A 175 36.27 -14.73 6.15
C LYS A 175 36.44 -15.94 7.06
N LEU A 176 35.76 -15.97 8.20
CA LEU A 176 35.96 -17.01 9.21
C LEU A 176 35.08 -18.24 8.98
N TYR A 177 33.84 -18.03 8.52
CA TYR A 177 32.79 -19.05 8.57
C TYR A 177 32.08 -19.21 7.23
N VAL A 178 31.58 -20.42 6.95
CA VAL A 178 30.63 -20.71 5.87
C VAL A 178 29.26 -20.94 6.49
N GLY A 179 28.19 -20.45 5.85
CA GLY A 179 26.81 -20.70 6.30
C GLY A 179 26.44 -20.03 7.63
N HIS A 180 27.18 -18.99 8.04
CA HIS A 180 26.93 -18.30 9.31
C HIS A 180 25.77 -17.29 9.22
N ASN A 181 25.37 -16.86 8.03
CA ASN A 181 24.14 -16.09 7.79
C ASN A 181 23.20 -16.98 6.97
N VAL A 182 22.00 -17.21 7.50
CA VAL A 182 20.94 -17.96 6.82
C VAL A 182 19.94 -16.95 6.26
N TYR A 183 19.70 -17.01 4.95
CA TYR A 183 18.86 -16.08 4.22
C TYR A 183 17.58 -16.75 3.68
N ALA A 184 16.60 -15.93 3.31
CA ALA A 184 15.36 -16.37 2.66
C ALA A 184 15.59 -17.22 1.40
N LYS A 185 16.64 -16.94 0.62
CA LYS A 185 17.02 -17.74 -0.56
C LYS A 185 17.47 -19.16 -0.26
N ASP A 186 17.82 -19.45 1.00
CA ASP A 186 18.22 -20.79 1.42
C ASP A 186 17.00 -21.70 1.64
N ILE A 187 15.79 -21.13 1.66
CA ILE A 187 14.53 -21.89 1.68
C ILE A 187 14.32 -22.55 0.33
N ARG A 188 14.14 -23.87 0.34
CA ARG A 188 13.94 -24.69 -0.85
C ARG A 188 12.49 -25.14 -0.95
N PHE A 189 11.94 -25.10 -2.15
CA PHE A 189 10.61 -25.63 -2.42
C PHE A 189 10.66 -27.14 -2.68
N GLU A 190 9.81 -27.89 -1.99
CA GLU A 190 9.64 -29.33 -2.16
C GLU A 190 8.30 -29.62 -2.87
N PRO A 191 8.30 -29.80 -4.20
CA PRO A 191 7.06 -30.07 -4.93
C PRO A 191 6.50 -31.45 -4.59
N ASN A 192 5.18 -31.51 -4.36
CA ASN A 192 4.45 -32.77 -4.18
C ASN A 192 3.43 -32.98 -5.32
N GLY A 193 3.41 -34.17 -5.92
CA GLY A 193 2.49 -34.52 -7.01
C GLY A 193 2.61 -33.56 -8.21
N ASP A 194 1.48 -33.05 -8.69
CA ASP A 194 1.41 -32.16 -9.87
C ASP A 194 2.07 -30.78 -9.66
N GLN A 195 2.43 -30.43 -8.42
CA GLN A 195 3.11 -29.17 -8.12
C GLN A 195 4.46 -29.03 -8.84
N ALA A 196 5.14 -30.15 -9.15
CA ALA A 196 6.39 -30.12 -9.90
C ALA A 196 6.23 -29.51 -11.30
N GLN A 197 5.06 -29.69 -11.91
CA GLN A 197 4.71 -29.11 -13.22
C GLN A 197 4.19 -27.67 -13.06
N ASN A 198 3.26 -27.47 -12.11
CA ASN A 198 2.62 -26.17 -11.89
C ASN A 198 3.59 -25.08 -11.40
N PHE A 199 4.54 -25.44 -10.54
CA PHE A 199 5.56 -24.56 -9.97
C PHE A 199 6.95 -24.93 -10.51
N SER A 200 7.08 -25.01 -11.83
CA SER A 200 8.31 -25.44 -12.50
C SER A 200 9.52 -24.58 -12.12
N GLN A 201 10.55 -25.25 -11.59
CA GLN A 201 11.83 -24.59 -11.27
C GLN A 201 12.60 -24.17 -12.51
N ALA A 202 12.54 -24.98 -13.58
CA ALA A 202 13.23 -24.70 -14.85
C ALA A 202 12.74 -23.41 -15.52
N GLU A 203 11.47 -23.07 -15.33
CA GLU A 203 10.87 -21.83 -15.85
C GLU A 203 10.98 -20.65 -14.87
N GLY A 204 11.62 -20.83 -13.71
CA GLY A 204 11.71 -19.78 -12.68
C GLY A 204 10.36 -19.46 -12.00
N LYS A 205 9.39 -20.37 -12.11
CA LYS A 205 8.02 -20.23 -11.58
C LYS A 205 7.77 -20.95 -10.25
N HIS A 206 8.81 -21.59 -9.72
CA HIS A 206 8.79 -22.24 -8.42
C HIS A 206 8.50 -21.26 -7.27
N ILE A 207 7.96 -21.81 -6.18
CA ILE A 207 7.76 -21.05 -4.94
C ILE A 207 9.12 -20.65 -4.37
N ARG A 208 9.29 -19.37 -4.06
CA ARG A 208 10.49 -18.81 -3.44
C ARG A 208 10.14 -17.58 -2.62
N SER A 209 11.08 -17.09 -1.82
CA SER A 209 10.95 -15.76 -1.21
C SER A 209 10.94 -14.68 -2.28
N THR A 210 10.06 -13.69 -2.14
CA THR A 210 10.09 -12.48 -2.96
C THR A 210 11.39 -11.70 -2.75
N ASN A 211 11.87 -11.65 -1.51
CA ASN A 211 13.08 -10.95 -1.12
C ASN A 211 14.13 -11.99 -0.66
N PRO A 212 15.07 -12.39 -1.55
CA PRO A 212 15.99 -13.49 -1.29
C PRO A 212 16.99 -13.22 -0.14
N ASP A 213 17.30 -11.96 0.12
CA ASP A 213 18.33 -11.56 1.09
C ASP A 213 17.78 -11.21 2.48
N ILE A 214 16.53 -11.58 2.80
CA ILE A 214 16.02 -11.48 4.17
C ILE A 214 16.86 -12.39 5.08
N LEU A 215 17.51 -11.81 6.09
CA LEU A 215 18.26 -12.56 7.08
C LEU A 215 17.31 -13.24 8.08
N ILE A 216 17.37 -14.57 8.14
CA ILE A 216 16.55 -15.39 9.03
C ILE A 216 17.25 -15.55 10.38
N CYS A 217 18.48 -16.08 10.36
CA CYS A 217 19.26 -16.43 11.54
C CYS A 217 20.76 -16.21 11.29
N LYS A 218 21.51 -15.92 12.35
CA LYS A 218 22.97 -15.94 12.37
C LYS A 218 23.45 -17.10 13.23
N MET A 219 24.41 -17.87 12.72
CA MET A 219 24.94 -19.07 13.34
C MET A 219 26.45 -18.96 13.59
N ARG A 220 26.98 -19.90 14.38
CA ARG A 220 28.41 -20.14 14.60
C ARG A 220 28.76 -21.59 14.30
N PRO A 221 30.05 -21.90 14.04
CA PRO A 221 30.46 -23.25 13.68
C PRO A 221 29.97 -24.31 14.67
N GLY A 222 29.38 -25.39 14.15
CA GLY A 222 28.77 -26.46 14.94
C GLY A 222 27.27 -26.29 15.19
N GLN A 223 26.70 -25.13 14.84
CA GLN A 223 25.24 -24.93 14.87
C GLN A 223 24.61 -25.31 13.52
N GLU A 224 23.39 -25.84 13.60
CA GLU A 224 22.60 -26.30 12.47
C GLU A 224 21.12 -26.00 12.67
N ILE A 225 20.43 -25.84 11.54
CA ILE A 225 18.98 -25.70 11.43
C ILE A 225 18.52 -26.71 10.38
N ASN A 226 17.58 -27.58 10.76
CA ASN A 226 16.88 -28.50 9.88
C ASN A 226 15.39 -28.47 10.20
N LEU A 227 14.61 -27.90 9.30
CA LEU A 227 13.17 -27.76 9.45
C LEU A 227 12.44 -27.87 8.12
N ARG A 228 11.16 -28.25 8.22
CA ARG A 228 10.20 -28.27 7.12
C ARG A 228 9.07 -27.30 7.44
N MET A 229 8.50 -26.69 6.42
CA MET A 229 7.45 -25.69 6.56
C MET A 229 6.30 -25.99 5.62
N HIS A 230 5.07 -25.74 6.07
CA HIS A 230 3.89 -25.76 5.23
C HIS A 230 3.39 -24.33 5.03
N ALA A 231 3.31 -23.92 3.76
CA ALA A 231 2.69 -22.68 3.36
C ALA A 231 1.26 -22.93 2.84
N ILE A 232 0.33 -22.11 3.31
CA ILE A 232 -1.10 -22.21 2.99
C ILE A 232 -1.64 -20.88 2.51
N LYS A 233 -2.79 -20.93 1.85
CA LYS A 233 -3.53 -19.75 1.44
C LYS A 233 -4.32 -19.20 2.62
N GLY A 234 -4.12 -17.92 2.94
CA GLY A 234 -4.77 -17.22 4.05
C GLY A 234 -5.19 -15.80 3.68
N ILE A 235 -5.94 -15.14 4.57
CA ILE A 235 -6.26 -13.71 4.47
C ILE A 235 -5.66 -12.94 5.63
N SER A 236 -5.36 -11.67 5.39
CA SER A 236 -4.72 -10.79 6.39
C SER A 236 -5.62 -10.46 7.60
N GLN A 237 -6.95 -10.58 7.45
CA GLN A 237 -7.89 -10.48 8.56
C GLN A 237 -7.64 -11.53 9.65
N ASP A 238 -7.12 -12.70 9.27
CA ASP A 238 -6.72 -13.75 10.21
C ASP A 238 -5.34 -13.45 10.82
N HIS A 239 -4.35 -13.20 9.97
CA HIS A 239 -3.00 -12.81 10.42
C HIS A 239 -2.30 -11.88 9.43
N ALA A 240 -1.63 -10.84 9.93
CA ALA A 240 -1.01 -9.80 9.11
C ALA A 240 0.06 -10.31 8.12
N LYS A 241 0.65 -11.48 8.37
CA LYS A 241 1.58 -12.16 7.44
C LYS A 241 0.98 -12.44 6.05
N PHE A 242 -0.34 -12.54 5.96
CA PHE A 242 -1.05 -12.73 4.71
C PHE A 242 -1.35 -11.41 3.98
N SER A 243 -0.91 -10.26 4.49
CA SER A 243 -1.15 -8.99 3.80
C SER A 243 -0.34 -8.94 2.49
N PRO A 244 -0.98 -8.79 1.32
CA PRO A 244 -0.26 -8.70 0.05
C PRO A 244 0.44 -7.36 -0.13
N VAL A 245 0.07 -6.35 0.66
CA VAL A 245 0.58 -4.98 0.56
C VAL A 245 1.51 -4.69 1.73
N ALA A 246 2.62 -4.00 1.46
CA ALA A 246 3.39 -3.37 2.53
C ALA A 246 2.56 -2.27 3.17
N THR A 247 1.96 -1.42 2.33
CA THR A 247 0.91 -0.49 2.73
C THR A 247 0.00 -0.17 1.56
N ALA A 248 -1.28 0.06 1.87
CA ALA A 248 -2.24 0.62 0.94
C ALA A 248 -2.94 1.79 1.65
N SER A 249 -2.80 2.98 1.07
CA SER A 249 -3.38 4.19 1.62
C SER A 249 -3.85 5.12 0.53
N TYR A 250 -4.64 6.10 0.92
CA TYR A 250 -5.00 7.20 0.05
C TYR A 250 -4.91 8.51 0.82
N ARG A 251 -4.76 9.60 0.07
CA ARG A 251 -4.97 10.95 0.56
C ARG A 251 -5.84 11.71 -0.42
N LEU A 252 -6.62 12.66 0.07
CA LEU A 252 -7.37 13.55 -0.79
C LEU A 252 -6.43 14.54 -1.48
N MET A 253 -6.76 14.94 -2.70
CA MET A 253 -6.01 15.93 -3.47
C MET A 253 -5.97 17.28 -2.72
N PRO A 254 -4.78 17.80 -2.35
CA PRO A 254 -4.68 19.09 -1.69
C PRO A 254 -5.09 20.24 -2.61
N THR A 255 -5.65 21.30 -2.03
CA THR A 255 -5.89 22.59 -2.69
C THR A 255 -5.24 23.70 -1.90
N ILE A 256 -4.64 24.64 -2.61
CA ILE A 256 -4.02 25.83 -2.06
C ILE A 256 -4.60 27.00 -2.84
N ASP A 257 -5.51 27.74 -2.21
CA ASP A 257 -6.14 28.90 -2.83
C ASP A 257 -5.50 30.17 -2.28
N ILE A 258 -4.77 30.88 -3.14
CA ILE A 258 -4.20 32.19 -2.82
C ILE A 258 -5.28 33.25 -3.09
N THR A 259 -5.89 33.78 -2.03
CA THR A 259 -7.00 34.74 -2.13
C THR A 259 -6.53 36.16 -2.41
N LYS A 260 -5.29 36.48 -2.02
CA LYS A 260 -4.65 37.78 -2.25
C LYS A 260 -3.22 37.57 -2.73
N PRO A 261 -2.73 38.33 -3.72
CA PRO A 261 -1.37 38.20 -4.23
C PRO A 261 -0.31 38.30 -3.12
N ILE A 262 0.66 37.38 -3.16
CA ILE A 262 1.83 37.36 -2.28
C ILE A 262 3.05 37.61 -3.15
N VAL A 263 3.75 38.72 -2.91
CA VAL A 263 4.84 39.23 -3.76
C VAL A 263 6.10 39.58 -2.96
N GLY A 264 7.22 39.77 -3.65
CA GLY A 264 8.48 40.23 -3.06
C GLY A 264 9.12 39.21 -2.11
N ALA A 265 9.61 39.69 -0.97
CA ALA A 265 10.23 38.84 0.05
C ALA A 265 9.24 37.83 0.65
N ASP A 266 7.97 38.22 0.79
CA ASP A 266 6.91 37.37 1.32
C ASP A 266 6.64 36.17 0.40
N ALA A 267 6.74 36.34 -0.93
CA ALA A 267 6.60 35.23 -1.88
C ALA A 267 7.68 34.17 -1.68
N LYS A 268 8.94 34.60 -1.48
CA LYS A 268 10.07 33.70 -1.21
C LYS A 268 9.94 33.00 0.15
N LYS A 269 9.37 33.67 1.15
CA LYS A 269 9.08 33.06 2.45
C LYS A 269 7.92 32.07 2.35
N PHE A 270 6.88 32.42 1.60
CA PHE A 270 5.72 31.59 1.37
C PHE A 270 6.10 30.28 0.68
N SER A 271 6.95 30.32 -0.36
CA SER A 271 7.39 29.09 -1.04
C SER A 271 8.16 28.14 -0.12
N ARG A 272 8.94 28.66 0.84
CA ARG A 272 9.66 27.87 1.85
C ARG A 272 8.75 27.20 2.89
N CYS A 273 7.48 27.61 2.99
CA CYS A 273 6.51 26.96 3.87
C CYS A 273 6.00 25.62 3.32
N PHE A 274 6.27 25.33 2.04
CA PHE A 274 5.82 24.13 1.35
C PHE A 274 6.99 23.28 0.86
N PRO A 275 6.75 21.98 0.57
CA PRO A 275 7.72 21.16 -0.15
C PRO A 275 8.12 21.79 -1.50
N SER A 276 9.34 21.48 -1.95
CA SER A 276 9.84 21.92 -3.24
C SER A 276 8.93 21.49 -4.39
N GLY A 277 8.62 22.42 -5.30
CA GLY A 277 7.77 22.16 -6.47
C GLY A 277 6.27 22.33 -6.23
N VAL A 278 5.84 22.71 -5.02
CA VAL A 278 4.43 23.06 -4.75
C VAL A 278 4.12 24.48 -5.19
N ILE A 279 4.98 25.42 -4.78
CA ILE A 279 4.86 26.85 -5.10
C ILE A 279 6.02 27.24 -6.02
N ARG A 280 5.67 27.82 -7.18
CA ARG A 280 6.63 28.46 -8.09
C ARG A 280 6.67 29.97 -7.84
N LEU A 281 7.83 30.56 -8.03
CA LEU A 281 8.01 32.01 -8.03
C LEU A 281 8.01 32.50 -9.48
N ASP A 282 6.93 33.15 -9.90
CA ASP A 282 6.84 33.86 -11.17
C ASP A 282 7.10 35.36 -10.97
N THR A 283 7.17 36.14 -12.03
CA THR A 283 7.23 37.61 -11.96
C THR A 283 5.84 38.22 -12.07
N VAL A 284 5.57 39.32 -11.36
CA VAL A 284 4.34 40.09 -11.54
C VAL A 284 4.26 40.63 -12.97
N THR A 285 3.15 40.34 -13.65
CA THR A 285 2.88 40.79 -15.02
C THR A 285 1.87 41.94 -15.02
N SER A 286 1.83 42.73 -16.09
CA SER A 286 0.85 43.83 -16.23
C SER A 286 -0.60 43.31 -16.17
N ALA A 287 -0.87 42.09 -16.63
CA ALA A 287 -2.18 41.43 -16.52
C ALA A 287 -2.57 41.08 -15.07
N ASP A 288 -1.59 40.83 -14.19
CA ASP A 288 -1.86 40.64 -12.77
C ASP A 288 -2.28 41.94 -12.08
N ILE A 289 -1.71 43.07 -12.52
CA ILE A 289 -2.03 44.42 -12.02
C ILE A 289 -3.46 44.80 -12.40
N GLU A 290 -3.91 44.46 -13.61
CA GLU A 290 -5.30 44.67 -14.02
C GLU A 290 -6.30 43.92 -13.13
N LYS A 291 -5.97 42.69 -12.72
CA LYS A 291 -6.81 41.88 -11.83
C LYS A 291 -6.74 42.32 -10.36
N HIS A 292 -5.59 42.82 -9.95
CA HIS A 292 -5.29 43.21 -8.58
C HIS A 292 -4.64 44.60 -8.55
N PRO A 293 -5.44 45.68 -8.44
CA PRO A 293 -4.93 47.06 -8.42
C PRO A 293 -3.90 47.31 -7.30
N GLU A 294 -3.94 46.52 -6.22
CA GLU A 294 -2.97 46.51 -5.12
C GLU A 294 -1.53 46.10 -5.50
N LEU A 295 -1.32 45.63 -6.74
CA LEU A 295 -0.01 45.30 -7.31
C LEU A 295 0.60 46.44 -8.14
N GLU A 296 -0.06 47.59 -8.25
CA GLU A 296 0.46 48.75 -8.98
C GLU A 296 1.84 49.18 -8.42
N GLY A 297 2.83 49.33 -9.31
CA GLY A 297 4.22 49.66 -8.94
C GLY A 297 5.09 48.48 -8.50
N LYS A 298 4.58 47.24 -8.52
CA LYS A 298 5.35 46.01 -8.16
C LYS A 298 5.67 45.13 -9.36
N GLU A 299 5.70 45.70 -10.56
CA GLU A 299 6.00 44.97 -11.78
C GLU A 299 7.43 44.39 -11.73
N GLY A 300 7.58 43.12 -12.13
CA GLY A 300 8.87 42.41 -12.06
C GLY A 300 9.24 41.85 -10.68
N GLU A 301 8.48 42.11 -9.62
CA GLU A 301 8.69 41.45 -8.33
C GLU A 301 8.32 39.95 -8.39
N PRO A 302 8.95 39.10 -7.56
CA PRO A 302 8.58 37.68 -7.49
C PRO A 302 7.18 37.52 -6.87
N LYS A 303 6.29 36.79 -7.53
CA LYS A 303 4.93 36.42 -7.12
C LYS A 303 4.85 34.92 -6.87
N ALA A 304 4.22 34.51 -5.77
CA ALA A 304 3.95 33.10 -5.51
C ALA A 304 2.76 32.60 -6.34
N VAL A 305 2.96 31.50 -7.06
CA VAL A 305 1.93 30.80 -7.84
C VAL A 305 1.93 29.33 -7.44
N VAL A 306 0.75 28.73 -7.32
CA VAL A 306 0.62 27.30 -7.04
C VAL A 306 0.90 26.54 -8.33
N GLU A 307 1.93 25.70 -8.32
CA GLU A 307 2.35 24.92 -9.50
C GLU A 307 1.83 23.49 -9.42
N ASN A 308 2.24 22.73 -8.39
CA ASN A 308 1.79 21.36 -8.20
C ASN A 308 1.33 21.11 -6.75
N PRO A 309 0.03 21.33 -6.45
CA PRO A 309 -0.49 21.11 -5.10
C PRO A 309 -0.50 19.64 -4.69
N MET A 310 -0.38 18.69 -5.64
CA MET A 310 -0.28 17.27 -5.33
C MET A 310 0.97 16.95 -4.49
N ASN A 311 2.07 17.68 -4.69
CA ASN A 311 3.31 17.46 -3.94
C ASN A 311 3.24 17.97 -2.49
N ASP A 312 2.19 18.71 -2.13
CA ASP A 312 2.03 19.21 -0.77
C ASP A 312 1.73 18.07 0.22
N THR A 313 2.40 18.12 1.37
CA THR A 313 2.14 17.22 2.50
C THR A 313 1.09 17.78 3.45
N VAL A 314 0.66 19.03 3.24
CA VAL A 314 -0.31 19.75 4.06
C VAL A 314 0.23 19.94 5.49
N SER A 315 1.46 20.47 5.58
CA SER A 315 2.16 20.77 6.85
C SER A 315 1.48 21.87 7.68
N ARG A 316 0.68 22.72 7.02
CA ARG A 316 0.04 23.93 7.58
C ARG A 316 1.02 25.02 8.03
N GLU A 317 2.29 24.95 7.64
CA GLU A 317 3.31 25.90 8.10
C GLU A 317 2.96 27.34 7.70
N CYS A 318 2.38 27.54 6.52
CA CYS A 318 1.95 28.86 6.06
C CYS A 318 0.90 29.52 6.98
N LEU A 319 0.11 28.75 7.74
CA LEU A 319 -0.91 29.26 8.65
C LEU A 319 -0.32 29.79 9.97
N ARG A 320 0.96 29.51 10.26
CA ARG A 320 1.64 30.01 11.47
C ARG A 320 2.15 31.44 11.30
N HIS A 321 2.31 31.89 10.07
CA HIS A 321 2.89 33.19 9.73
C HIS A 321 1.80 34.27 9.64
N PRO A 322 1.84 35.33 10.46
CA PRO A 322 0.82 36.39 10.46
C PRO A 322 0.67 37.09 9.11
N GLU A 323 1.75 37.22 8.33
CA GLU A 323 1.76 37.86 7.02
C GLU A 323 0.92 37.14 5.94
N PHE A 324 0.63 35.84 6.15
CA PHE A 324 -0.18 35.03 5.23
C PHE A 324 -1.62 34.85 5.71
N LYS A 325 -1.95 35.37 6.90
CA LYS A 325 -3.30 35.34 7.43
C LYS A 325 -4.26 36.03 6.45
N ASP A 326 -5.39 35.39 6.19
CA ASP A 326 -6.44 35.85 5.25
C ASP A 326 -6.01 35.98 3.77
N LYS A 327 -4.79 35.55 3.41
CA LYS A 327 -4.28 35.52 2.03
C LYS A 327 -4.30 34.12 1.41
N VAL A 328 -4.46 33.08 2.23
CA VAL A 328 -4.33 31.68 1.81
C VAL A 328 -5.41 30.84 2.47
N LYS A 329 -6.04 29.97 1.68
CA LYS A 329 -6.91 28.91 2.17
C LYS A 329 -6.34 27.57 1.74
N LEU A 330 -6.17 26.69 2.73
CA LEU A 330 -5.78 25.31 2.49
C LEU A 330 -7.02 24.44 2.49
N GLY A 331 -7.05 23.45 1.60
CA GLY A 331 -8.14 22.49 1.55
C GLY A 331 -7.76 21.16 0.94
N ARG A 332 -8.74 20.28 0.81
CA ARG A 332 -8.65 19.05 0.03
C ARG A 332 -9.94 18.78 -0.73
N ILE A 333 -9.84 18.24 -1.93
CA ILE A 333 -11.00 17.86 -2.75
C ILE A 333 -11.52 16.50 -2.27
N ARG A 334 -12.78 16.44 -1.82
CA ARG A 334 -13.37 15.24 -1.20
C ARG A 334 -13.56 14.06 -2.16
N ASP A 335 -13.86 14.32 -3.43
CA ASP A 335 -14.11 13.30 -4.44
C ASP A 335 -12.87 12.97 -5.29
N HIS A 336 -11.68 13.41 -4.87
CA HIS A 336 -10.42 13.14 -5.56
C HIS A 336 -9.41 12.49 -4.62
N PHE A 337 -9.26 11.17 -4.76
CA PHE A 337 -8.37 10.34 -3.96
C PHE A 337 -7.10 10.03 -4.73
N ILE A 338 -5.94 10.29 -4.13
CA ILE A 338 -4.65 9.83 -4.59
C ILE A 338 -4.32 8.56 -3.80
N PHE A 339 -4.47 7.41 -4.45
CA PHE A 339 -4.10 6.12 -3.90
C PHE A 339 -2.62 5.84 -4.10
N ARG A 340 -2.03 5.14 -3.13
CA ARG A 340 -0.73 4.49 -3.24
C ARG A 340 -0.82 3.08 -2.70
N VAL A 341 -0.43 2.11 -3.52
CA VAL A 341 -0.47 0.68 -3.23
C VAL A 341 0.94 0.14 -3.40
N GLU A 342 1.55 -0.27 -2.29
CA GLU A 342 2.87 -0.88 -2.28
C GLU A 342 2.72 -2.38 -2.08
N SER A 343 3.09 -3.19 -3.07
CA SER A 343 3.01 -4.65 -2.99
C SER A 343 4.22 -5.24 -2.25
N THR A 344 3.99 -6.33 -1.52
CA THR A 344 5.05 -7.18 -0.96
C THR A 344 5.74 -8.05 -2.02
N GLY A 345 5.20 -8.10 -3.25
CA GLY A 345 5.79 -8.71 -4.45
C GLY A 345 5.31 -10.13 -4.79
N GLN A 346 4.36 -10.70 -4.04
CA GLN A 346 3.62 -11.90 -4.48
C GLN A 346 2.72 -11.59 -5.69
N TRP A 347 2.13 -10.39 -5.71
CA TRP A 347 1.26 -9.87 -6.75
C TRP A 347 1.76 -8.49 -7.21
N GLU A 348 1.35 -8.03 -8.38
CA GLU A 348 1.63 -6.64 -8.79
C GLU A 348 0.65 -5.66 -8.15
N SER A 349 1.09 -4.42 -7.92
CA SER A 349 0.29 -3.41 -7.20
C SER A 349 -1.00 -3.00 -7.92
N ASP A 350 -1.01 -2.98 -9.25
CA ASP A 350 -2.21 -2.71 -10.05
C ASP A 350 -3.21 -3.89 -10.01
N GLU A 351 -2.69 -5.11 -10.12
CA GLU A 351 -3.44 -6.36 -10.00
C GLU A 351 -4.14 -6.44 -8.64
N LEU A 352 -3.46 -6.07 -7.55
CA LEU A 352 -4.04 -6.03 -6.21
C LEU A 352 -5.22 -5.08 -6.12
N PHE A 353 -5.13 -3.88 -6.71
CA PHE A 353 -6.24 -2.94 -6.72
C PHE A 353 -7.44 -3.51 -7.50
N LEU A 354 -7.21 -4.13 -8.65
CA LEU A 354 -8.28 -4.77 -9.42
C LEU A 354 -8.92 -5.94 -8.67
N GLU A 355 -8.14 -6.76 -7.98
CA GLU A 355 -8.67 -7.84 -7.14
C GLU A 355 -9.53 -7.29 -5.99
N SER A 356 -9.19 -6.13 -5.43
CA SER A 356 -10.01 -5.49 -4.39
C SER A 356 -11.41 -5.11 -4.90
N VAL A 357 -11.49 -4.59 -6.13
CA VAL A 357 -12.76 -4.23 -6.78
C VAL A 357 -13.58 -5.49 -7.09
N LYS A 358 -12.92 -6.54 -7.62
CA LYS A 358 -13.58 -7.83 -7.89
C LYS A 358 -14.15 -8.46 -6.61
N LEU A 359 -13.42 -8.43 -5.50
CA LEU A 359 -13.86 -9.02 -4.25
C LEU A 359 -15.08 -8.28 -3.68
N LEU A 360 -15.09 -6.95 -3.74
CA LEU A 360 -16.26 -6.16 -3.32
C LEU A 360 -17.49 -6.52 -4.16
N LYS A 361 -17.33 -6.66 -5.49
CA LYS A 361 -18.41 -7.09 -6.39
C LYS A 361 -18.94 -8.48 -6.02
N ILE A 362 -18.04 -9.44 -5.75
CA ILE A 362 -18.41 -10.81 -5.35
C ILE A 362 -19.21 -10.80 -4.03
N LYS A 363 -18.81 -9.97 -3.06
CA LYS A 363 -19.54 -9.81 -1.79
C LYS A 363 -20.96 -9.31 -2.01
N CYS A 364 -21.14 -8.26 -2.82
CA CYS A 364 -22.47 -7.74 -3.14
C CYS A 364 -23.33 -8.79 -3.86
N GLN A 365 -22.75 -9.54 -4.79
CA GLN A 365 -23.44 -10.63 -5.48
C GLN A 365 -23.86 -11.75 -4.52
N ARG A 366 -23.00 -12.12 -3.57
CA ARG A 366 -23.31 -13.14 -2.56
C ARG A 366 -24.51 -12.73 -1.70
N ILE A 367 -24.54 -11.48 -1.23
CA ILE A 367 -25.67 -10.94 -0.45
C ILE A 367 -26.95 -10.94 -1.30
N LYS A 368 -26.88 -10.47 -2.55
CA LYS A 368 -28.03 -10.46 -3.46
C LYS A 368 -28.63 -11.87 -3.63
N ARG A 369 -27.80 -12.87 -3.91
CA ARG A 369 -28.28 -14.26 -4.04
C ARG A 369 -28.91 -14.78 -2.75
N GLY A 370 -28.34 -14.47 -1.59
CA GLY A 370 -28.91 -14.88 -0.31
C GLY A 370 -30.29 -14.26 -0.07
N LEU A 371 -30.48 -12.99 -0.46
CA LEU A 371 -31.80 -12.34 -0.42
C LEU A 371 -32.78 -12.99 -1.41
N ASP A 372 -32.33 -13.27 -2.64
CA ASP A 372 -33.15 -13.96 -3.65
C ASP A 372 -33.56 -15.37 -3.18
N GLU A 373 -32.73 -16.06 -2.40
CA GLU A 373 -33.03 -17.35 -1.78
C GLU A 373 -34.03 -17.23 -0.62
N MET A 374 -33.96 -16.15 0.18
CA MET A 374 -34.92 -15.91 1.27
C MET A 374 -36.31 -15.48 0.79
N MET A 375 -36.41 -14.92 -0.41
CA MET A 375 -37.67 -14.48 -1.01
C MET A 375 -38.39 -15.59 -1.80
N LYS A 376 -37.74 -16.74 -2.00
CA LYS A 376 -38.34 -17.95 -2.54
C LYS A 376 -38.96 -18.77 -1.41
#